data_AF-A0A834JU61-F1
#
_entry.id   AF-A0A834JU61-F1
#
_cell.length_a   1.000
_cell.length_b   1.000
_cell.length_c   1.000
_cell.angle_alpha   90.00
_cell.angle_beta   90.00
_cell.angle_gamma   90.00
#
_symmetry.space_group_name_H-M   'P 1'
#
loop_
_entity.id
_entity.type
_entity.pdbx_description
1 polymer ?
#
loop_
_entity_poly.entity_id
_entity_poly.type
_entity_poly.pdbx_seq_one_letter_code
_entity_poly.pdbx_strand_id
1 'polypeptide(L)'
;MHNKSILFVFLIVFCLCEINYVECIKSNKNGLQSEKYPPCAACKILVNSFKNGLERTSRGKFEGGDSAWEEDKLGSYARSEVRLIEIQEHLCKEVERGKDQCHSIAEELENKIEEWWLKHQNTYPDIFDYLCIEQTERCCPKDHYGPQCIQCPGFPNNVCNKNGKCKGAGTRKGNGKCLCDKGYHGETCNDCAPGYYESYKDENKLLCSTCHAACNGSCKGPGPKDCEMCSHGWYMIDGQGCFDINECLKSDESCPGNQFCVNKEGGFTCLGCDKACNGCTGDGPDMCIKCADDYHKKDNLCINSDLLGRKRHENFARYATYFGLCVATCIILQRNIYAASVIGILVAVYISVSEYMIAHSNIQDTTANMDILGPA
;
A
#
# COMPACT_ATOMS: atom_id res chain seq x y z
N MET A 1 -34.33 -36.20 -28.77
CA MET A 1 -33.22 -36.94 -28.12
C MET A 1 -31.87 -36.20 -28.12
N HIS A 2 -31.77 -34.94 -28.59
CA HIS A 2 -30.48 -34.23 -28.67
C HIS A 2 -30.03 -33.43 -27.42
N ASN A 3 -30.93 -33.08 -26.50
CA ASN A 3 -30.54 -32.29 -25.31
C ASN A 3 -29.87 -33.08 -24.18
N LYS A 4 -30.03 -34.42 -24.15
CA LYS A 4 -29.41 -35.26 -23.09
C LYS A 4 -27.92 -35.51 -23.33
N SER A 5 -27.48 -35.58 -24.59
CA SER A 5 -26.07 -35.78 -24.94
C SER A 5 -25.22 -34.54 -24.68
N ILE A 6 -25.75 -33.34 -24.89
CA ILE A 6 -25.02 -32.08 -24.65
C ILE A 6 -24.75 -31.87 -23.16
N LEU A 7 -25.74 -32.14 -22.30
CA LEU A 7 -25.58 -32.03 -20.85
C LEU A 7 -24.52 -33.01 -20.30
N PHE A 8 -24.45 -34.23 -20.87
CA PHE A 8 -23.48 -35.24 -20.48
C PHE A 8 -22.04 -34.87 -20.90
N VAL A 9 -21.87 -34.26 -22.08
CA VAL A 9 -20.58 -33.77 -22.55
C VAL A 9 -20.09 -32.58 -21.71
N PHE A 10 -20.98 -31.64 -21.34
CA PHE A 10 -20.61 -30.52 -20.46
C PHE A 10 -20.19 -30.97 -19.06
N LEU A 11 -20.87 -31.97 -18.48
CA LEU A 11 -20.51 -32.56 -17.19
C LEU A 11 -19.14 -33.26 -17.23
N ILE A 12 -18.83 -33.99 -18.31
CA ILE A 12 -17.53 -34.66 -18.47
C ILE A 12 -16.41 -33.63 -18.66
N VAL A 13 -16.64 -32.57 -19.44
CA VAL A 13 -15.66 -31.49 -19.64
C VAL A 13 -15.40 -30.72 -18.33
N PHE A 14 -16.43 -30.42 -17.54
CA PHE A 14 -16.26 -29.80 -16.22
C PHE A 14 -15.49 -30.72 -15.25
N CYS A 15 -15.82 -32.02 -15.20
CA CYS A 15 -15.08 -32.98 -14.37
C CYS A 15 -13.61 -33.11 -14.77
N LEU A 16 -13.30 -33.18 -16.07
CA LEU A 16 -11.92 -33.25 -16.54
C LEU A 16 -11.15 -31.95 -16.26
N CYS A 17 -11.81 -30.79 -16.29
CA CYS A 17 -11.20 -29.50 -15.93
C CYS A 17 -10.85 -29.42 -14.44
N GLU A 18 -11.75 -29.88 -13.56
CA GLU A 18 -11.52 -29.95 -12.11
C GLU A 18 -10.38 -30.92 -11.75
N ILE A 19 -10.31 -32.09 -12.40
CA ILE A 19 -9.24 -33.07 -12.16
C ILE A 19 -7.86 -32.49 -12.55
N ASN A 20 -7.76 -31.84 -13.72
CA ASN A 20 -6.53 -31.18 -14.17
C ASN A 20 -6.09 -30.03 -13.25
N TYR A 21 -7.03 -29.27 -12.69
CA TYR A 21 -6.73 -28.19 -11.74
C TYR A 21 -6.19 -28.73 -10.40
N VAL A 22 -6.77 -29.82 -9.88
CA VAL A 22 -6.34 -30.46 -8.63
C VAL A 22 -4.95 -31.10 -8.75
N GLU A 23 -4.65 -31.77 -9.87
CA GLU A 23 -3.32 -32.35 -10.12
C GLU A 23 -2.23 -31.27 -10.23
N CYS A 24 -2.53 -30.11 -10.84
CA CYS A 24 -1.60 -28.99 -10.95
C CYS A 24 -1.27 -28.37 -9.57
N ILE A 25 -2.26 -28.24 -8.68
CA ILE A 25 -2.04 -27.76 -7.30
C ILE A 25 -1.20 -28.76 -6.50
N LYS A 26 -1.48 -30.07 -6.63
CA LYS A 26 -0.75 -31.12 -5.93
C LYS A 26 0.70 -31.20 -6.40
N SER A 27 0.93 -31.08 -7.71
CA SER A 27 2.28 -30.99 -8.29
C SER A 27 3.06 -29.77 -7.78
N ASN A 28 2.40 -28.61 -7.66
CA ASN A 28 3.04 -27.39 -7.18
C ASN A 28 3.39 -27.48 -5.67
N LYS A 29 2.48 -28.01 -4.85
CA LYS A 29 2.73 -28.26 -3.41
C LYS A 29 3.86 -29.26 -3.16
N ASN A 30 3.93 -30.34 -3.93
CA ASN A 30 5.01 -31.33 -3.80
C ASN A 30 6.38 -30.73 -4.18
N GLY A 31 6.42 -29.87 -5.21
CA GLY A 31 7.62 -29.14 -5.60
C GLY A 31 8.14 -28.21 -4.49
N LEU A 32 7.25 -27.45 -3.85
CA LEU A 32 7.56 -26.53 -2.75
C LEU A 32 8.10 -27.27 -1.49
N GLN A 33 7.55 -28.44 -1.16
CA GLN A 33 7.97 -29.21 0.02
C GLN A 33 9.38 -29.80 -0.13
N SER A 34 9.78 -30.14 -1.35
CA SER A 34 11.08 -30.73 -1.68
C SER A 34 12.25 -29.73 -1.84
N GLU A 35 11.98 -28.44 -1.70
CA GLU A 35 12.98 -27.37 -1.87
C GLU A 35 14.13 -27.52 -0.86
N LYS A 36 15.39 -27.40 -1.33
CA LYS A 36 16.58 -27.57 -0.49
C LYS A 36 17.19 -26.25 -0.05
N TYR A 37 17.22 -26.02 1.25
CA TYR A 37 17.85 -24.86 1.88
C TYR A 37 19.34 -25.10 2.19
N PRO A 38 20.15 -24.01 2.26
CA PRO A 38 21.49 -24.07 2.80
C PRO A 38 21.54 -24.62 4.24
N PRO A 39 22.64 -25.26 4.67
CA PRO A 39 22.71 -25.99 5.95
C PRO A 39 22.28 -25.18 7.18
N CYS A 40 22.74 -23.92 7.30
CA CYS A 40 22.35 -23.06 8.41
C CYS A 40 20.86 -22.68 8.38
N ALA A 41 20.33 -22.37 7.20
CA ALA A 41 18.92 -22.02 7.04
C ALA A 41 18.02 -23.22 7.37
N ALA A 42 18.40 -24.42 6.93
CA ALA A 42 17.69 -25.65 7.25
C ALA A 42 17.70 -25.95 8.76
N CYS A 43 18.85 -25.74 9.43
CA CYS A 43 18.93 -25.87 10.90
C CYS A 43 18.05 -24.85 11.62
N LYS A 44 18.01 -23.60 11.13
CA LYS A 44 17.11 -22.55 11.66
C LYS A 44 15.64 -22.92 11.50
N ILE A 45 15.24 -23.53 10.37
CA ILE A 45 13.86 -23.99 10.16
C ILE A 45 13.48 -25.04 11.22
N LEU A 46 14.35 -26.04 11.44
CA LEU A 46 14.11 -27.05 12.47
C LEU A 46 14.01 -26.43 13.86
N VAL A 47 14.95 -25.58 14.24
CA VAL A 47 14.96 -24.91 15.56
C VAL A 47 13.74 -24.02 15.74
N ASN A 48 13.32 -23.29 14.72
CA ASN A 48 12.08 -22.50 14.79
C ASN A 48 10.85 -23.41 14.97
N SER A 49 10.78 -24.54 14.26
CA SER A 49 9.70 -25.51 14.48
C SER A 49 9.71 -26.07 15.91
N PHE A 50 10.90 -26.28 16.49
CA PHE A 50 11.04 -26.72 17.88
C PHE A 50 10.60 -25.64 18.86
N LYS A 51 10.98 -24.37 18.64
CA LYS A 51 10.53 -23.22 19.42
C LYS A 51 9.01 -23.03 19.36
N ASN A 52 8.39 -23.19 18.19
CA ASN A 52 6.93 -23.20 18.08
C ASN A 52 6.31 -24.36 18.87
N GLY A 53 6.95 -25.53 18.91
CA GLY A 53 6.52 -26.65 19.75
C GLY A 53 6.62 -26.35 21.24
N LEU A 54 7.68 -25.65 21.68
CA LEU A 54 7.82 -25.17 23.05
C LEU A 54 6.65 -24.24 23.44
N GLU A 55 6.29 -23.30 22.56
CA GLU A 55 5.16 -22.39 22.77
C GLU A 55 3.82 -23.14 22.80
N ARG A 56 3.59 -24.06 21.86
CA ARG A 56 2.35 -24.86 21.80
C ARG A 56 2.13 -25.72 23.04
N THR A 57 3.20 -26.27 23.59
CA THR A 57 3.17 -27.10 24.80
C THR A 57 3.36 -26.27 26.08
N SER A 58 3.46 -24.94 25.97
CA SER A 58 3.51 -24.07 27.14
C SER A 58 2.10 -23.96 27.74
N ARG A 59 1.84 -24.75 28.79
CA ARG A 59 0.57 -24.67 29.53
C ARG A 59 0.49 -23.29 30.18
N GLY A 60 -0.51 -22.50 29.78
CA GLY A 60 -0.79 -21.21 30.40
C GLY A 60 -1.36 -21.39 31.82
N LYS A 61 -1.28 -20.34 32.66
CA LYS A 61 -1.85 -20.33 34.03
C LYS A 61 -3.37 -20.62 34.12
N PHE A 62 -4.07 -20.74 32.99
CA PHE A 62 -5.54 -20.90 32.93
C PHE A 62 -6.01 -22.29 32.52
N GLU A 63 -5.12 -23.23 32.17
CA GLU A 63 -5.50 -24.58 31.73
C GLU A 63 -5.33 -25.66 32.82
N GLY A 64 -5.20 -25.25 34.08
CA GLY A 64 -4.93 -26.18 35.19
C GLY A 64 -3.44 -26.50 35.26
N GLY A 65 -2.70 -25.61 35.91
CA GLY A 65 -1.26 -25.81 36.15
C GLY A 65 -1.03 -26.89 37.20
N ASP A 66 -0.01 -27.70 36.94
CA ASP A 66 0.52 -28.79 37.74
C ASP A 66 0.22 -28.63 39.23
N SER A 67 -0.49 -29.61 39.81
CA SER A 67 -0.70 -29.59 41.26
C SER A 67 0.65 -29.58 41.96
N ALA A 68 0.80 -28.90 43.11
CA ALA A 68 2.06 -28.91 43.87
C ALA A 68 2.57 -30.35 44.18
N TRP A 69 1.67 -31.34 44.11
CA TRP A 69 1.97 -32.76 44.18
C TRP A 69 2.68 -33.32 42.92
N GLU A 70 2.36 -32.86 41.71
CA GLU A 70 3.02 -33.26 40.46
C GLU A 70 4.47 -32.75 40.40
N GLU A 71 4.72 -31.50 40.82
CA GLU A 71 6.08 -30.94 40.85
C GLU A 71 6.99 -31.68 41.85
N ASP A 72 6.45 -32.11 42.99
CA ASP A 72 7.21 -32.74 44.08
C ASP A 72 7.49 -34.25 43.83
N LYS A 73 6.68 -34.91 42.99
CA LYS A 73 6.76 -36.37 42.71
C LYS A 73 7.29 -36.73 41.32
N LEU A 74 7.00 -35.93 40.30
CA LEU A 74 7.22 -36.27 38.89
C LEU A 74 8.13 -35.26 38.15
N GLY A 75 8.54 -34.19 38.83
CA GLY A 75 9.29 -33.08 38.23
C GLY A 75 8.38 -32.12 37.46
N SER A 76 8.89 -30.94 37.11
CA SER A 76 8.13 -29.94 36.35
C SER A 76 7.86 -30.46 34.93
N TYR A 77 6.58 -30.50 34.51
CA TYR A 77 6.16 -30.86 33.15
C TYR A 77 6.99 -30.10 32.10
N ALA A 78 7.35 -28.85 32.41
CA ALA A 78 8.14 -27.97 31.57
C ALA A 78 9.46 -28.57 31.07
N ARG A 79 10.06 -29.51 31.82
CA ARG A 79 11.32 -30.20 31.46
C ARG A 79 11.18 -31.71 31.39
N SER A 80 9.96 -32.22 31.39
CA SER A 80 9.69 -33.66 31.34
C SER A 80 10.00 -34.25 29.95
N GLU A 81 10.32 -35.55 29.90
CA GLU A 81 10.50 -36.30 28.65
C GLU A 81 9.19 -36.37 27.85
N VAL A 82 8.05 -36.46 28.54
CA VAL A 82 6.72 -36.47 27.91
C VAL A 82 6.50 -35.21 27.07
N ARG A 83 6.83 -34.03 27.62
CA ARG A 83 6.73 -32.77 26.88
C ARG A 83 7.64 -32.75 25.65
N LEU A 84 8.84 -33.32 25.74
CA LEU A 84 9.77 -33.39 24.62
C LEU A 84 9.19 -34.24 23.46
N ILE A 85 8.60 -35.38 23.78
CA ILE A 85 7.95 -36.27 22.78
C ILE A 85 6.81 -35.52 22.08
N GLU A 86 5.93 -34.84 22.82
CA GLU A 86 4.84 -34.05 22.24
C GLU A 86 5.34 -32.99 21.24
N ILE A 87 6.47 -32.34 21.56
CA ILE A 87 7.14 -31.39 20.69
C ILE A 87 7.66 -32.08 19.43
N GLN A 88 8.41 -33.18 19.60
CA GLN A 88 9.05 -33.92 18.50
C GLN A 88 8.03 -34.50 17.51
N GLU A 89 6.89 -35.01 17.99
CA GLU A 89 5.80 -35.52 17.13
C GLU A 89 5.22 -34.46 16.17
N HIS A 90 5.36 -33.17 16.52
CA HIS A 90 4.82 -32.07 15.75
C HIS A 90 5.88 -31.21 15.04
N LEU A 91 7.14 -31.64 15.05
CA LEU A 91 8.20 -30.96 14.32
C LEU A 91 7.92 -30.95 12.81
N CYS A 92 8.28 -29.85 12.18
CA CYS A 92 8.18 -29.59 10.74
C CYS A 92 6.75 -29.65 10.15
N LYS A 93 5.69 -29.86 10.96
CA LYS A 93 4.30 -29.95 10.46
C LYS A 93 3.85 -28.68 9.75
N GLU A 94 4.22 -27.52 10.30
CA GLU A 94 3.83 -26.17 9.84
C GLU A 94 4.76 -25.61 8.74
N VAL A 95 5.80 -26.35 8.36
CA VAL A 95 6.77 -25.91 7.35
C VAL A 95 6.19 -26.10 5.95
N GLU A 96 5.96 -25.01 5.22
CA GLU A 96 5.41 -25.06 3.86
C GLU A 96 6.46 -25.44 2.80
N ARG A 97 7.69 -24.93 2.95
CA ARG A 97 8.80 -25.12 1.99
C ARG A 97 9.97 -25.84 2.65
N GLY A 98 10.57 -26.80 1.94
CA GLY A 98 11.68 -27.61 2.47
C GLY A 98 11.29 -28.50 3.65
N LYS A 99 10.03 -28.93 3.69
CA LYS A 99 9.48 -29.79 4.73
C LYS A 99 10.22 -31.13 4.82
N ASP A 100 10.52 -31.73 3.67
CA ASP A 100 11.24 -33.01 3.61
C ASP A 100 12.64 -32.90 4.21
N GLN A 101 13.33 -31.79 3.93
CA GLN A 101 14.65 -31.50 4.49
C GLN A 101 14.57 -31.27 6.01
N CYS A 102 13.52 -30.60 6.49
CA CYS A 102 13.31 -30.39 7.92
C CYS A 102 13.15 -31.73 8.66
N HIS A 103 12.30 -32.64 8.14
CA HIS A 103 12.13 -33.97 8.73
C HIS A 103 13.42 -34.78 8.74
N SER A 104 14.15 -34.80 7.62
CA SER A 104 15.45 -35.50 7.54
C SER A 104 16.48 -34.98 8.55
N ILE A 105 16.52 -33.67 8.78
CA ILE A 105 17.43 -33.08 9.79
C ILE A 105 16.92 -33.34 11.21
N ALA A 106 15.59 -33.34 11.43
CA ALA A 106 15.01 -33.68 12.73
C ALA A 106 15.42 -35.09 13.17
N GLU A 107 15.35 -36.06 12.25
CA GLU A 107 15.80 -37.44 12.46
C GLU A 107 17.32 -37.50 12.71
N GLU A 108 18.14 -36.79 11.92
CA GLU A 108 19.60 -36.75 12.11
C GLU A 108 19.99 -36.21 13.50
N LEU A 109 19.22 -35.26 14.03
CA LEU A 109 19.56 -34.49 15.23
C LEU A 109 18.78 -34.90 16.48
N GLU A 110 17.96 -35.94 16.42
CA GLU A 110 17.11 -36.43 17.53
C GLU A 110 17.89 -36.61 18.84
N ASN A 111 18.97 -37.40 18.81
CA ASN A 111 19.83 -37.65 19.97
C ASN A 111 20.41 -36.36 20.58
N LYS A 112 20.76 -35.37 19.75
CA LYS A 112 21.34 -34.09 20.21
C LYS A 112 20.28 -33.20 20.85
N ILE A 113 19.05 -33.25 20.34
CA ILE A 113 17.91 -32.52 20.91
C ILE A 113 17.58 -33.08 22.30
N GLU A 114 17.55 -34.40 22.46
CA GLU A 114 17.34 -35.06 23.76
C GLU A 114 18.45 -34.72 24.76
N GLU A 115 19.71 -34.79 24.33
CA GLU A 115 20.84 -34.44 25.19
C GLU A 115 20.75 -32.98 25.67
N TRP A 116 20.40 -32.06 24.76
CA TRP A 116 20.15 -30.66 25.14
C TRP A 116 19.04 -30.53 26.17
N TRP A 117 17.91 -31.19 25.93
CA TRP A 117 16.72 -31.11 26.76
C TRP A 117 16.99 -31.58 28.20
N LEU A 118 17.70 -32.69 28.34
CA LEU A 118 17.92 -33.32 29.63
C LEU A 118 19.09 -32.71 30.42
N LYS A 119 20.14 -32.23 29.74
CA LYS A 119 21.41 -31.89 30.39
C LYS A 119 21.90 -30.45 30.19
N HIS A 120 21.54 -29.79 29.09
CA HIS A 120 22.19 -28.54 28.69
C HIS A 120 21.33 -27.29 28.69
N GLN A 121 20.03 -27.37 29.02
CA GLN A 121 19.16 -26.18 29.07
C GLN A 121 19.67 -25.04 29.97
N ASN A 122 20.39 -25.34 31.05
CA ASN A 122 20.94 -24.31 31.95
C ASN A 122 22.21 -23.66 31.39
N THR A 123 23.02 -24.40 30.62
CA THR A 123 24.28 -23.91 30.04
C THR A 123 24.06 -23.21 28.70
N TYR A 124 23.11 -23.72 27.91
CA TYR A 124 22.69 -23.17 26.62
C TYR A 124 21.18 -22.96 26.62
N PRO A 125 20.69 -21.80 27.09
CA PRO A 125 19.26 -21.53 27.13
C PRO A 125 18.59 -21.51 25.75
N ASP A 126 19.32 -21.10 24.71
CA ASP A 126 18.85 -21.19 23.32
C ASP A 126 19.35 -22.48 22.67
N ILE A 127 18.41 -23.36 22.32
CA ILE A 127 18.70 -24.60 21.56
C ILE A 127 19.40 -24.31 20.23
N PHE A 128 19.23 -23.11 19.64
CA PHE A 128 19.93 -22.71 18.43
C PHE A 128 21.45 -22.69 18.64
N ASP A 129 21.92 -22.12 19.75
CA ASP A 129 23.34 -21.96 20.04
C ASP A 129 23.98 -23.34 20.26
N TYR A 130 23.32 -24.19 21.04
CA TYR A 130 23.78 -25.56 21.22
C TYR A 130 23.76 -26.36 19.92
N LEU A 131 22.61 -26.44 19.24
CA LEU A 131 22.42 -27.38 18.14
C LEU A 131 23.09 -26.90 16.83
N CYS A 132 22.81 -25.67 16.43
CA CYS A 132 23.19 -25.16 15.11
C CYS A 132 24.60 -24.54 15.08
N ILE A 133 25.10 -24.02 16.21
CA ILE A 133 26.42 -23.39 16.30
C ILE A 133 27.45 -24.39 16.85
N GLU A 134 27.26 -24.89 18.07
CA GLU A 134 28.26 -25.73 18.74
C GLU A 134 28.26 -27.18 18.22
N GLN A 135 27.11 -27.85 18.18
CA GLN A 135 27.06 -29.30 17.93
C GLN A 135 27.17 -29.70 16.46
N THR A 136 26.67 -28.87 15.54
CA THR A 136 26.64 -29.20 14.10
C THR A 136 27.50 -28.27 13.27
N GLU A 137 28.01 -27.17 13.86
CA GLU A 137 28.79 -26.13 13.18
C GLU A 137 28.15 -25.59 11.90
N ARG A 138 26.83 -25.79 11.70
CA ARG A 138 26.12 -25.39 10.47
C ARG A 138 25.98 -23.87 10.38
N CYS A 139 25.85 -23.19 11.51
CA CYS A 139 25.68 -21.74 11.64
C CYS A 139 26.87 -21.08 12.35
N CYS A 140 26.86 -19.75 12.34
CA CYS A 140 27.77 -18.91 13.11
C CYS A 140 27.02 -18.16 14.21
N PRO A 141 27.73 -17.68 15.25
CA PRO A 141 27.20 -16.69 16.18
C PRO A 141 26.68 -15.44 15.45
N LYS A 142 25.82 -14.69 16.13
CA LYS A 142 25.27 -13.45 15.59
C LYS A 142 26.41 -12.51 15.16
N ASP A 143 26.24 -11.84 14.02
CA ASP A 143 27.19 -10.89 13.46
C ASP A 143 28.60 -11.47 13.15
N HIS A 144 28.67 -12.77 12.87
CA HIS A 144 29.85 -13.45 12.34
C HIS A 144 29.54 -14.13 11.00
N TYR A 145 30.54 -14.32 10.13
CA TYR A 145 30.34 -14.86 8.79
C TYR A 145 31.48 -15.77 8.31
N GLY A 146 31.20 -16.53 7.26
CA GLY A 146 32.20 -17.36 6.58
C GLY A 146 32.55 -18.65 7.32
N PRO A 147 33.42 -19.50 6.76
CA PRO A 147 33.64 -20.85 7.26
C PRO A 147 34.21 -20.86 8.69
N GLN A 148 35.02 -19.87 9.04
CA GLN A 148 35.62 -19.72 10.36
C GLN A 148 34.79 -18.83 11.32
N CYS A 149 33.61 -18.37 10.91
CA CYS A 149 32.79 -17.42 11.67
C CYS A 149 33.60 -16.20 12.13
N ILE A 150 34.15 -15.44 11.18
CA ILE A 150 34.89 -14.21 11.47
C ILE A 150 33.89 -13.10 11.80
N GLN A 151 34.24 -12.22 12.73
CA GLN A 151 33.41 -11.08 13.11
C GLN A 151 33.12 -10.13 11.93
N CYS A 152 31.89 -9.63 11.84
CA CYS A 152 31.53 -8.61 10.86
C CYS A 152 32.21 -7.26 11.14
N PRO A 153 32.42 -6.42 10.12
CA PRO A 153 33.00 -5.08 10.29
C PRO A 153 32.14 -4.25 11.26
N GLY A 154 32.77 -3.72 12.33
CA GLY A 154 32.10 -2.91 13.35
C GLY A 154 31.48 -3.68 14.52
N PHE A 155 31.68 -5.00 14.61
CA PHE A 155 31.32 -5.80 15.79
C PHE A 155 32.00 -5.26 17.08
N PRO A 156 31.34 -5.27 18.25
CA PRO A 156 30.00 -5.81 18.53
C PRO A 156 28.85 -4.84 18.26
N ASN A 157 29.05 -3.54 18.41
CA ASN A 157 27.94 -2.59 18.53
C ASN A 157 27.66 -1.75 17.29
N ASN A 158 28.60 -1.67 16.35
CA ASN A 158 28.53 -0.78 15.18
C ASN A 158 28.66 -1.57 13.87
N VAL A 159 28.09 -2.78 13.81
CA VAL A 159 28.14 -3.63 12.61
C VAL A 159 27.62 -2.83 11.41
N CYS A 160 28.47 -2.66 10.39
CA CYS A 160 28.17 -1.81 9.22
C CYS A 160 27.66 -0.40 9.58
N ASN A 161 28.24 0.23 10.61
CA ASN A 161 27.85 1.53 11.16
C ASN A 161 26.37 1.67 11.53
N LYS A 162 25.66 0.55 11.77
CA LYS A 162 24.20 0.50 11.97
C LYS A 162 23.38 1.02 10.78
N ASN A 163 24.02 1.21 9.63
CA ASN A 163 23.43 1.72 8.39
C ASN A 163 23.49 0.67 7.27
N GLY A 164 23.57 -0.61 7.64
CA GLY A 164 23.63 -1.70 6.69
C GLY A 164 23.66 -3.07 7.36
N LYS A 165 23.73 -4.11 6.52
CA LYS A 165 23.71 -5.52 6.92
C LYS A 165 24.95 -6.25 6.44
N CYS A 166 25.58 -7.01 7.33
CA CYS A 166 26.74 -7.82 6.98
C CYS A 166 26.34 -9.04 6.14
N LYS A 167 26.94 -9.21 4.95
CA LYS A 167 26.65 -10.31 4.05
C LYS A 167 27.18 -11.64 4.59
N GLY A 168 26.25 -12.49 5.02
CA GLY A 168 26.55 -13.79 5.61
C GLY A 168 26.50 -13.83 7.13
N ALA A 169 26.03 -12.76 7.79
CA ALA A 169 25.87 -12.71 9.23
C ALA A 169 25.08 -13.92 9.78
N GLY A 170 25.66 -14.61 10.76
CA GLY A 170 25.13 -15.81 11.38
C GLY A 170 25.23 -17.07 10.50
N THR A 171 25.99 -17.05 9.41
CA THR A 171 26.12 -18.20 8.49
C THR A 171 27.58 -18.52 8.17
N ARG A 172 27.87 -19.80 7.92
CA ARG A 172 29.19 -20.28 7.47
C ARG A 172 29.54 -19.88 6.03
N LYS A 173 28.68 -19.11 5.36
CA LYS A 173 28.85 -18.62 3.99
C LYS A 173 28.84 -17.09 3.99
N GLY A 174 29.22 -16.48 2.87
CA GLY A 174 29.29 -15.04 2.73
C GLY A 174 30.71 -14.50 2.91
N ASN A 175 30.88 -13.22 2.56
CA ASN A 175 32.18 -12.56 2.49
C ASN A 175 32.28 -11.36 3.45
N GLY A 176 31.28 -11.12 4.30
CA GLY A 176 31.31 -10.09 5.33
C GLY A 176 31.17 -8.66 4.83
N LYS A 177 31.03 -8.44 3.52
CA LYS A 177 30.80 -7.10 2.97
C LYS A 177 29.48 -6.53 3.49
N CYS A 178 29.47 -5.23 3.81
CA CYS A 178 28.26 -4.54 4.22
C CYS A 178 27.38 -4.23 3.01
N LEU A 179 26.10 -4.57 3.13
CA LEU A 179 25.04 -4.13 2.24
C LEU A 179 24.38 -2.91 2.89
N CYS A 180 24.66 -1.73 2.36
CA CYS A 180 24.20 -0.47 2.95
C CYS A 180 22.72 -0.21 2.70
N ASP A 181 22.09 0.44 3.68
CA ASP A 181 20.72 0.91 3.58
C ASP A 181 20.63 2.12 2.62
N LYS A 182 19.42 2.44 2.16
CA LYS A 182 19.19 3.53 1.20
C LYS A 182 19.70 4.85 1.79
N GLY A 183 20.54 5.55 1.03
CA GLY A 183 21.14 6.82 1.44
C GLY A 183 22.55 6.68 2.03
N TYR A 184 23.05 5.45 2.16
CA TYR A 184 24.40 5.17 2.67
C TYR A 184 25.26 4.44 1.63
N HIS A 185 26.55 4.70 1.68
CA HIS A 185 27.57 4.16 0.79
C HIS A 185 28.88 3.92 1.55
N GLY A 186 29.86 3.31 0.88
CA GLY A 186 31.15 2.93 1.45
C GLY A 186 31.21 1.45 1.84
N GLU A 187 32.41 0.96 2.15
CA GLU A 187 32.63 -0.46 2.49
C GLU A 187 31.97 -0.86 3.80
N THR A 188 31.81 0.11 4.71
CA THR A 188 31.19 -0.08 6.04
C THR A 188 29.93 0.77 6.23
N CYS A 189 29.37 1.36 5.15
CA CYS A 189 28.21 2.25 5.21
C CYS A 189 28.44 3.51 6.07
N ASN A 190 29.66 4.05 5.96
CA ASN A 190 30.17 5.18 6.71
C ASN A 190 30.07 6.51 5.95
N ASP A 191 29.56 6.51 4.73
CA ASP A 191 29.43 7.70 3.88
C ASP A 191 27.99 7.83 3.39
N CYS A 192 27.55 9.05 3.08
CA CYS A 192 26.25 9.26 2.45
C CYS A 192 26.31 8.92 0.95
N ALA A 193 25.26 8.29 0.45
CA ALA A 193 25.12 8.01 -0.97
C ALA A 193 24.91 9.31 -1.79
N PRO A 194 25.16 9.31 -3.11
CA PRO A 194 24.83 10.45 -3.96
C PRO A 194 23.35 10.83 -3.85
N GLY A 195 23.07 12.14 -3.77
CA GLY A 195 21.71 12.65 -3.49
C GLY A 195 21.36 12.72 -2.00
N TYR A 196 22.30 12.43 -1.11
CA TYR A 196 22.15 12.56 0.33
C TYR A 196 23.30 13.38 0.92
N TYR A 197 23.03 14.09 2.02
CA TYR A 197 24.01 14.86 2.77
C TYR A 197 24.09 14.40 4.23
N GLU A 198 25.22 14.68 4.87
CA GLU A 198 25.44 14.41 6.29
C GLU A 198 24.61 15.39 7.14
N SER A 199 23.42 14.96 7.56
CA SER A 199 22.54 15.78 8.41
C SER A 199 22.95 15.76 9.88
N TYR A 200 23.59 14.68 10.33
CA TYR A 200 24.16 14.56 11.65
C TYR A 200 25.26 13.50 11.66
N LYS A 201 26.38 13.77 12.34
CA LYS A 201 27.50 12.85 12.47
C LYS A 201 28.09 12.91 13.87
N ASP A 202 28.23 11.75 14.48
CA ASP A 202 28.87 11.51 15.77
C ASP A 202 29.72 10.24 15.68
N GLU A 203 30.54 9.93 16.69
CA GLU A 203 31.45 8.78 16.70
C GLU A 203 30.76 7.43 16.43
N ASN A 204 29.47 7.32 16.79
CA ASN A 204 28.69 6.08 16.67
C ASN A 204 27.46 6.19 15.75
N LYS A 205 27.20 7.36 15.15
CA LYS A 205 25.97 7.60 14.40
C LYS A 205 26.21 8.54 13.24
N LEU A 206 25.89 8.07 12.04
CA LEU A 206 25.82 8.87 10.83
C LEU A 206 24.37 8.90 10.33
N LEU A 207 23.81 10.09 10.18
CA LEU A 207 22.48 10.30 9.63
C LEU A 207 22.57 11.00 8.28
N CYS A 208 22.21 10.28 7.23
CA CYS A 208 22.16 10.80 5.88
C CYS A 208 20.72 11.20 5.52
N SER A 209 20.52 12.44 5.10
CA SER A 209 19.22 12.97 4.66
C SER A 209 19.24 13.28 3.18
N THR A 210 18.09 13.19 2.51
CA THR A 210 17.99 13.44 1.07
C THR A 210 18.22 14.91 0.76
N CYS A 211 18.94 15.19 -0.33
CA CYS A 211 19.04 16.52 -0.91
C CYS A 211 17.68 17.05 -1.37
N HIS A 212 17.58 18.38 -1.51
CA HIS A 212 16.41 19.01 -2.11
C HIS A 212 16.24 18.59 -3.58
N ALA A 213 15.00 18.54 -4.07
CA ALA A 213 14.71 18.16 -5.47
C ALA A 213 15.39 19.07 -6.50
N ALA A 214 15.66 20.32 -6.11
CA ALA A 214 16.41 21.29 -6.88
C ALA A 214 17.88 20.91 -7.11
N CYS A 215 18.45 19.98 -6.33
CA CYS A 215 19.85 19.59 -6.43
C CYS A 215 20.05 18.43 -7.41
N ASN A 216 20.99 18.58 -8.33
CA ASN A 216 21.41 17.51 -9.22
C ASN A 216 22.57 16.72 -8.61
N GLY A 217 22.24 15.74 -7.77
CA GLY A 217 23.24 14.91 -7.10
C GLY A 217 23.63 15.44 -5.73
N SER A 218 24.90 15.77 -5.53
CA SER A 218 25.46 16.12 -4.21
C SER A 218 24.95 17.46 -3.68
N CYS A 219 24.74 17.53 -2.37
CA CYS A 219 24.41 18.75 -1.65
C CYS A 219 25.13 18.78 -0.29
N LYS A 220 25.30 19.98 0.27
CA LYS A 220 26.02 20.20 1.54
C LYS A 220 25.09 20.28 2.75
N GLY A 221 23.78 20.40 2.51
CA GLY A 221 22.82 20.73 3.55
C GLY A 221 21.37 20.66 3.07
N PRO A 222 20.43 21.04 3.95
CA PRO A 222 19.01 21.05 3.62
C PRO A 222 18.64 22.18 2.65
N GLY A 223 17.68 21.89 1.77
CA GLY A 223 17.06 22.90 0.92
C GLY A 223 17.85 23.21 -0.37
N PRO A 224 17.33 24.13 -1.19
CA PRO A 224 17.89 24.42 -2.51
C PRO A 224 19.16 25.28 -2.47
N LYS A 225 19.47 25.89 -1.31
CA LYS A 225 20.64 26.75 -1.13
C LYS A 225 21.95 25.98 -1.16
N ASP A 226 21.94 24.79 -0.59
CA ASP A 226 23.14 23.98 -0.37
C ASP A 226 23.39 22.96 -1.50
N CYS A 227 22.70 23.12 -2.64
CA CYS A 227 22.97 22.34 -3.83
C CYS A 227 24.32 22.73 -4.44
N GLU A 228 25.14 21.75 -4.81
CA GLU A 228 26.37 22.03 -5.57
C GLU A 228 26.08 22.34 -7.04
N MET A 229 25.05 21.68 -7.59
CA MET A 229 24.57 21.87 -8.95
C MET A 229 23.04 21.83 -8.96
N CYS A 230 22.41 22.65 -9.81
CA CYS A 230 20.96 22.66 -9.96
C CYS A 230 20.48 21.58 -10.93
N SER A 231 19.35 20.96 -10.59
CA SER A 231 18.58 20.07 -11.43
C SER A 231 17.97 20.81 -12.61
N HIS A 232 17.52 20.06 -13.61
CA HIS A 232 16.73 20.60 -14.70
C HIS A 232 15.45 21.28 -14.15
N GLY A 233 15.06 22.42 -14.74
CA GLY A 233 13.97 23.27 -14.23
C GLY A 233 14.41 24.26 -13.15
N TRP A 234 15.69 24.27 -12.79
CA TRP A 234 16.26 25.18 -11.80
C TRP A 234 17.48 25.90 -12.36
N TYR A 235 17.78 27.10 -11.86
CA TYR A 235 18.98 27.85 -12.18
C TYR A 235 19.70 28.31 -10.92
N MET A 236 21.03 28.35 -10.97
CA MET A 236 21.86 28.72 -9.82
C MET A 236 21.96 30.25 -9.71
N ILE A 237 21.72 30.78 -8.51
CA ILE A 237 21.98 32.17 -8.13
C ILE A 237 23.07 32.19 -7.06
N ASP A 238 24.16 32.91 -7.32
CA ASP A 238 25.28 33.02 -6.39
C ASP A 238 24.82 33.51 -5.01
N GLY A 239 25.14 32.72 -3.97
CA GLY A 239 24.82 33.03 -2.58
C GLY A 239 23.37 32.73 -2.15
N GLN A 240 22.46 32.43 -3.07
CA GLN A 240 21.06 32.08 -2.78
C GLN A 240 20.71 30.63 -3.16
N GLY A 241 21.48 30.00 -4.05
CA GLY A 241 21.36 28.61 -4.47
C GLY A 241 20.42 28.41 -5.66
N CYS A 242 19.77 27.25 -5.73
CA CYS A 242 18.93 26.89 -6.87
C CYS A 242 17.53 27.54 -6.77
N PHE A 243 17.16 28.28 -7.81
CA PHE A 243 15.82 28.87 -7.96
C PHE A 243 15.07 28.21 -9.09
N ASP A 244 13.77 28.05 -8.87
CA ASP A 244 12.85 27.45 -9.83
C ASP A 244 12.73 28.35 -11.07
N ILE A 245 12.85 27.77 -12.25
CA ILE A 245 12.61 28.47 -13.51
C ILE A 245 11.11 28.53 -13.70
N ASN A 246 10.53 29.72 -13.79
CA ASN A 246 9.12 29.82 -14.17
C ASN A 246 8.96 29.67 -15.69
N GLU A 247 8.74 28.45 -16.18
CA GLU A 247 8.62 28.22 -17.63
C GLU A 247 7.38 28.90 -18.22
N CYS A 248 6.30 29.03 -17.44
CA CYS A 248 5.07 29.69 -17.88
C CYS A 248 5.25 31.18 -18.20
N LEU A 249 6.24 31.85 -17.60
CA LEU A 249 6.59 33.24 -17.94
C LEU A 249 7.64 33.34 -19.06
N LYS A 250 8.37 32.27 -19.33
CA LYS A 250 9.50 32.26 -20.25
C LYS A 250 9.08 32.00 -21.70
N SER A 251 8.00 31.26 -21.91
CA SER A 251 7.42 31.07 -23.25
C SER A 251 5.89 31.09 -23.25
N ASP A 252 5.32 31.92 -24.12
CA ASP A 252 3.87 32.00 -24.35
C ASP A 252 3.30 30.73 -25.00
N GLU A 253 4.14 29.84 -25.55
CA GLU A 253 3.76 28.55 -26.17
C GLU A 253 4.17 27.32 -25.32
N SER A 254 4.37 27.48 -24.01
CA SER A 254 4.81 26.38 -23.13
C SER A 254 3.89 25.15 -23.18
N CYS A 255 2.59 25.38 -23.43
CA CYS A 255 1.57 24.34 -23.50
C CYS A 255 0.89 24.32 -24.87
N PRO A 256 0.87 23.17 -25.58
CA PRO A 256 0.22 23.08 -26.87
C PRO A 256 -1.31 22.97 -26.75
N GLY A 257 -2.03 23.66 -27.63
CA GLY A 257 -3.48 23.51 -27.79
C GLY A 257 -4.32 24.32 -26.79
N ASN A 258 -5.51 23.81 -26.44
CA ASN A 258 -6.45 24.46 -25.52
C ASN A 258 -6.09 24.17 -24.05
N GLN A 259 -4.89 24.59 -23.66
CA GLN A 259 -4.32 24.36 -22.34
C GLN A 259 -3.71 25.64 -21.77
N PHE A 260 -3.65 25.74 -20.46
CA PHE A 260 -2.94 26.81 -19.75
C PHE A 260 -1.81 26.24 -18.90
N CYS A 261 -0.77 27.05 -18.72
CA CYS A 261 0.44 26.65 -18.00
C CYS A 261 0.33 26.98 -16.51
N VAL A 262 0.68 26.02 -15.66
CA VAL A 262 0.83 26.21 -14.21
C VAL A 262 2.26 25.86 -13.80
N ASN A 263 2.97 26.85 -13.28
CA ASN A 263 4.34 26.68 -12.78
C ASN A 263 4.34 25.81 -11.52
N LYS A 264 5.27 24.85 -11.45
CA LYS A 264 5.46 23.97 -10.30
C LYS A 264 6.94 23.88 -9.96
N GLU A 265 7.28 23.58 -8.71
CA GLU A 265 8.68 23.42 -8.35
C GLU A 265 9.35 22.31 -9.18
N GLY A 266 10.38 22.68 -9.95
CA GLY A 266 11.13 21.84 -10.87
C GLY A 266 10.54 21.70 -12.27
N GLY A 267 9.53 22.48 -12.63
CA GLY A 267 9.03 22.57 -13.99
C GLY A 267 7.61 23.13 -14.11
N PHE A 268 6.82 22.61 -15.03
CA PHE A 268 5.47 23.11 -15.24
C PHE A 268 4.51 21.99 -15.60
N THR A 269 3.22 22.23 -15.38
CA THR A 269 2.15 21.34 -15.84
C THR A 269 1.14 22.11 -16.66
N CYS A 270 0.76 21.53 -17.79
CA CYS A 270 -0.29 22.04 -18.64
C CYS A 270 -1.63 21.44 -18.23
N LEU A 271 -2.61 22.30 -17.95
CA LEU A 271 -3.96 21.90 -17.62
C LEU A 271 -4.90 22.29 -18.76
N GLY A 272 -5.91 21.46 -19.02
CA GLY A 272 -6.90 21.76 -20.05
C GLY A 272 -7.78 22.94 -19.66
N CYS A 273 -8.12 23.77 -20.64
CA CYS A 273 -9.12 24.81 -20.45
C CYS A 273 -10.52 24.23 -20.22
N ASP A 274 -11.40 25.04 -19.63
CA ASP A 274 -12.82 24.69 -19.51
C ASP A 274 -13.44 24.42 -20.90
N LYS A 275 -14.44 23.54 -20.95
CA LYS A 275 -15.15 23.17 -22.19
C LYS A 275 -15.78 24.38 -22.89
N ALA A 276 -16.12 25.42 -22.13
CA ALA A 276 -16.66 26.67 -22.63
C ALA A 276 -15.61 27.56 -23.33
N CYS A 277 -14.32 27.24 -23.24
CA CYS A 277 -13.23 28.05 -23.77
C CYS A 277 -12.58 27.45 -25.04
N ASN A 278 -12.20 28.31 -25.98
CA ASN A 278 -11.28 28.05 -27.08
C ASN A 278 -10.04 28.95 -26.91
N GLY A 279 -9.19 28.57 -25.95
CA GLY A 279 -8.07 29.32 -25.39
C GLY A 279 -8.43 29.88 -24.01
N CYS A 280 -7.56 29.69 -23.01
CA CYS A 280 -7.73 30.19 -21.65
C CYS A 280 -6.39 30.59 -21.02
N THR A 281 -6.46 31.42 -19.98
CA THR A 281 -5.29 31.82 -19.17
C THR A 281 -5.29 31.23 -17.77
N GLY A 282 -6.33 30.46 -17.42
CA GLY A 282 -6.53 29.88 -16.11
C GLY A 282 -7.67 28.86 -16.12
N ASP A 283 -7.95 28.31 -14.96
CA ASP A 283 -9.08 27.41 -14.75
C ASP A 283 -10.41 28.18 -14.76
N GLY A 284 -11.45 27.55 -15.27
CA GLY A 284 -12.82 28.08 -15.23
C GLY A 284 -13.31 28.78 -16.52
N PRO A 285 -14.64 28.89 -16.68
CA PRO A 285 -15.30 29.51 -17.85
C PRO A 285 -15.23 31.05 -17.87
N ASP A 286 -14.68 31.68 -16.84
CA ASP A 286 -14.44 33.12 -16.73
C ASP A 286 -13.04 33.55 -17.21
N MET A 287 -12.10 32.60 -17.25
CA MET A 287 -10.72 32.79 -17.70
C MET A 287 -10.51 32.42 -19.18
N CYS A 288 -11.58 32.46 -19.98
CA CYS A 288 -11.51 32.19 -21.41
C CYS A 288 -10.99 33.42 -22.19
N ILE A 289 -10.01 33.20 -23.07
CA ILE A 289 -9.58 34.17 -24.09
C ILE A 289 -10.69 34.33 -25.13
N LYS A 290 -11.22 33.20 -25.59
CA LYS A 290 -12.35 33.12 -26.52
C LYS A 290 -13.29 32.02 -26.06
N CYS A 291 -14.60 32.22 -26.21
CA CYS A 291 -15.55 31.15 -25.96
C CYS A 291 -15.50 30.09 -27.07
N ALA A 292 -15.77 28.84 -26.70
CA ALA A 292 -15.96 27.73 -27.63
C ALA A 292 -17.20 27.93 -28.50
N ASP A 293 -17.33 27.11 -29.54
CA ASP A 293 -18.51 27.09 -30.39
C ASP A 293 -19.75 26.76 -29.53
N ASP A 294 -20.86 27.46 -29.76
CA ASP A 294 -22.11 27.41 -28.97
C ASP A 294 -22.07 28.06 -27.57
N TYR A 295 -20.98 28.77 -27.24
CA TYR A 295 -20.86 29.58 -26.02
C TYR A 295 -20.72 31.07 -26.36
N HIS A 296 -21.36 31.91 -25.55
CA HIS A 296 -21.30 33.36 -25.69
C HIS A 296 -20.83 34.02 -24.39
N LYS A 297 -19.97 35.03 -24.53
CA LYS A 297 -19.43 35.78 -23.40
C LYS A 297 -20.51 36.70 -22.82
N LYS A 298 -20.86 36.50 -21.56
CA LYS A 298 -21.75 37.36 -20.78
C LYS A 298 -21.08 37.67 -19.44
N ASP A 299 -20.86 38.94 -19.14
CA ASP A 299 -20.23 39.38 -17.88
C ASP A 299 -18.89 38.67 -17.58
N ASN A 300 -18.04 38.56 -18.61
CA ASN A 300 -16.77 37.81 -18.63
C ASN A 300 -16.85 36.28 -18.50
N LEU A 301 -18.05 35.71 -18.39
CA LEU A 301 -18.28 34.27 -18.33
C LEU A 301 -18.75 33.73 -19.69
N CYS A 302 -18.16 32.62 -20.16
CA CYS A 302 -18.66 31.91 -21.34
C CYS A 302 -19.84 31.00 -20.96
N ILE A 303 -21.04 31.33 -21.44
CA ILE A 303 -22.26 30.57 -21.16
C ILE A 303 -22.86 29.99 -22.44
N ASN A 304 -23.42 28.79 -22.34
CA ASN A 304 -24.07 28.13 -23.46
C ASN A 304 -25.49 28.69 -23.68
N SER A 305 -25.79 29.11 -24.91
CA SER A 305 -27.08 29.70 -25.29
C SER A 305 -28.22 28.66 -25.37
N ASP A 306 -27.90 27.41 -25.74
CA ASP A 306 -28.88 26.32 -25.85
C ASP A 306 -29.40 25.87 -24.49
N LEU A 307 -28.58 25.91 -23.44
CA LEU A 307 -29.01 25.65 -22.06
C LEU A 307 -30.11 26.63 -21.60
N LEU A 308 -29.98 27.92 -21.95
CA LEU A 308 -31.00 28.93 -21.69
C LEU A 308 -32.26 28.72 -22.53
N GLY A 309 -32.11 28.34 -23.80
CA GLY A 309 -33.22 28.01 -24.69
C GLY A 309 -34.02 26.80 -24.19
N ARG A 310 -33.33 25.72 -23.82
CA ARG A 310 -33.92 24.50 -23.27
C ARG A 310 -34.66 24.78 -21.96
N LYS A 311 -34.04 25.51 -21.03
CA LYS A 311 -34.67 25.89 -19.75
C LYS A 311 -35.90 26.77 -19.96
N ARG A 312 -35.87 27.67 -20.96
CA ARG A 312 -37.04 28.46 -21.35
C ARG A 312 -38.17 27.59 -21.90
N HIS A 313 -37.86 26.62 -22.76
CA HIS A 313 -38.86 25.71 -23.33
C HIS A 313 -39.48 24.81 -22.25
N GLU A 314 -38.68 24.29 -21.33
CA GLU A 314 -39.14 23.51 -20.18
C GLU A 314 -40.06 24.34 -19.26
N ASN A 315 -39.67 25.58 -18.93
CA ASN A 315 -40.51 26.50 -18.15
C ASN A 315 -41.82 26.86 -18.87
N PHE A 316 -41.77 27.08 -20.18
CA PHE A 316 -42.97 27.38 -20.97
C PHE A 316 -43.95 26.21 -20.98
N ALA A 317 -43.46 24.99 -21.23
CA ALA A 317 -44.29 23.78 -21.17
C ALA A 317 -44.90 23.59 -19.78
N ARG A 318 -44.14 23.84 -18.71
CA ARG A 318 -44.63 23.78 -17.33
C ARG A 318 -45.76 24.78 -17.04
N TYR A 319 -45.61 26.05 -17.44
CA TYR A 319 -46.69 27.03 -17.23
C TYR A 319 -47.90 26.77 -18.12
N ALA A 320 -47.69 26.23 -19.33
CA ALA A 320 -48.79 25.81 -20.20
C ALA A 320 -49.62 24.67 -19.58
N THR A 321 -49.00 23.70 -18.90
CA THR A 321 -49.74 22.62 -18.22
C THR A 321 -50.52 23.14 -17.01
N TYR A 322 -49.94 24.03 -16.20
CA TYR A 322 -50.66 24.66 -15.09
C TYR A 322 -51.88 25.44 -15.57
N PHE A 323 -51.72 26.21 -16.65
CA PHE A 323 -52.82 26.93 -17.27
C PHE A 323 -53.91 25.96 -17.76
N GLY A 324 -53.54 24.87 -18.44
CA GLY A 324 -54.48 23.84 -18.87
C GLY A 324 -55.27 23.20 -17.73
N LEU A 325 -54.61 22.88 -16.61
CA LEU A 325 -55.27 22.33 -15.42
C LEU A 325 -56.29 23.30 -14.81
N CYS A 326 -55.96 24.60 -14.74
CA CYS A 326 -56.87 25.63 -14.26
C CYS A 326 -58.06 25.86 -15.21
N VAL A 327 -57.85 25.77 -16.52
CA VAL A 327 -58.95 25.86 -17.50
C VAL A 327 -59.89 24.64 -17.36
N ALA A 328 -59.34 23.44 -17.18
CA ALA A 328 -60.14 22.23 -16.99
C ALA A 328 -61.02 22.30 -15.73
N THR A 329 -60.51 22.81 -14.61
CA THR A 329 -61.30 23.00 -13.38
C THR A 329 -62.42 24.04 -13.58
N CYS A 330 -62.16 25.12 -14.30
CA CYS A 330 -63.17 26.12 -14.67
C CYS A 330 -64.28 25.55 -15.56
N ILE A 331 -63.97 24.64 -16.49
CA ILE A 331 -64.98 23.97 -17.32
C ILE A 331 -65.86 23.05 -16.46
N ILE A 332 -65.26 22.29 -15.53
CA ILE A 332 -66.01 21.38 -14.63
C ILE A 332 -66.92 22.17 -13.68
N LEU A 333 -66.51 23.37 -13.26
CA LEU A 333 -67.29 24.26 -12.40
C LEU A 333 -68.68 24.57 -12.98
N GLN A 334 -68.80 24.68 -14.31
CA GLN A 334 -70.08 24.94 -14.97
C GLN A 334 -71.08 23.78 -14.82
N ARG A 335 -70.61 22.57 -14.52
CA ARG A 335 -71.44 21.35 -14.48
C ARG A 335 -71.67 20.81 -13.07
N ASN A 336 -70.67 20.90 -12.19
CA ASN A 336 -70.79 20.45 -10.81
C ASN A 336 -69.83 21.22 -9.89
N ILE A 337 -70.40 22.09 -9.05
CA ILE A 337 -69.66 22.96 -8.15
C ILE A 337 -68.89 22.18 -7.08
N TYR A 338 -69.46 21.10 -6.53
CA TYR A 338 -68.83 20.32 -5.48
C TYR A 338 -67.63 19.54 -6.01
N ALA A 339 -67.76 18.93 -7.19
CA ALA A 339 -66.66 18.23 -7.83
C ALA A 339 -65.53 19.19 -8.24
N ALA A 340 -65.87 20.37 -8.77
CA ALA A 340 -64.89 21.38 -9.15
C ALA A 340 -64.10 21.93 -7.94
N SER A 341 -64.76 22.10 -6.78
CA SER A 341 -64.08 22.56 -5.56
C SER A 341 -63.02 21.57 -5.07
N VAL A 342 -63.33 20.26 -5.09
CA VAL A 342 -62.37 19.22 -4.65
C VAL A 342 -61.20 19.13 -5.63
N ILE A 343 -61.46 19.09 -6.94
CA ILE A 343 -60.41 19.01 -7.96
C ILE A 343 -59.56 20.29 -7.96
N GLY A 344 -60.17 21.45 -7.79
CA GLY A 344 -59.46 22.73 -7.70
C GLY A 344 -58.45 22.76 -6.55
N ILE A 345 -58.83 22.25 -5.36
CA ILE A 345 -57.90 22.14 -4.22
C ILE A 345 -56.74 21.19 -4.55
N LEU A 346 -57.02 20.03 -5.16
CA LEU A 346 -55.98 19.07 -5.54
C LEU A 346 -55.01 19.65 -6.58
N VAL A 347 -55.51 20.39 -7.58
CA VAL A 347 -54.67 21.09 -8.57
C VAL A 347 -53.82 22.17 -7.91
N ALA A 348 -54.39 22.95 -6.98
CA ALA A 348 -53.65 23.98 -6.25
C ALA A 348 -52.52 23.38 -5.41
N VAL A 349 -52.78 22.27 -4.70
CA VAL A 349 -51.75 21.52 -3.96
C VAL A 349 -50.68 20.97 -4.91
N TYR A 350 -51.08 20.39 -6.04
CA TYR A 350 -50.15 19.87 -7.04
C TYR A 350 -49.19 20.95 -7.58
N ILE A 351 -49.71 22.12 -7.97
CA ILE A 351 -48.89 23.23 -8.48
C ILE A 351 -47.95 23.73 -7.38
N SER A 352 -48.46 23.87 -6.15
CA SER A 352 -47.69 24.38 -5.01
C SER A 352 -46.53 23.44 -4.65
N VAL A 353 -46.80 22.13 -4.59
CA VAL A 353 -45.76 21.11 -4.34
C VAL A 353 -44.78 21.03 -5.50
N SER A 354 -45.25 21.11 -6.75
CA SER A 354 -44.38 21.06 -7.94
C SER A 354 -43.39 22.22 -7.97
N GLU A 355 -43.85 23.46 -7.75
CA GLU A 355 -42.95 24.63 -7.69
C GLU A 355 -42.02 24.57 -6.47
N TYR A 356 -42.51 24.08 -5.31
CA TYR A 356 -41.67 23.89 -4.14
C TYR A 356 -40.53 22.89 -4.40
N MET A 357 -40.86 21.74 -4.99
CA MET A 357 -39.87 20.72 -5.33
C MET A 357 -38.84 21.23 -6.36
N ILE A 358 -39.29 21.97 -7.38
CA ILE A 358 -38.39 22.52 -8.40
C ILE A 358 -37.53 23.65 -7.85
N ALA A 359 -38.06 24.49 -6.95
CA ALA A 359 -37.28 25.51 -6.26
C ALA A 359 -36.18 24.86 -5.43
N HIS A 360 -36.48 23.76 -4.72
CA HIS A 360 -35.49 23.05 -3.92
C HIS A 360 -34.46 22.28 -4.78
N SER A 361 -34.87 21.70 -5.91
CA SER A 361 -33.95 21.02 -6.82
C SER A 361 -33.02 21.99 -7.56
N ASN A 362 -33.50 23.18 -7.98
CA ASN A 362 -32.62 24.20 -8.57
C ASN A 362 -31.61 24.73 -7.54
N ILE A 363 -31.98 24.84 -6.27
CA ILE A 363 -31.02 25.17 -5.20
C ILE A 363 -29.93 24.10 -5.15
N GLN A 364 -30.29 22.82 -5.29
CA GLN A 364 -29.34 21.70 -5.31
C GLN A 364 -28.41 21.68 -6.54
N ASP A 365 -28.89 22.02 -7.74
CA ASP A 365 -28.04 22.21 -8.93
C ASP A 365 -27.13 23.44 -8.82
N THR A 366 -27.59 24.48 -8.11
CA THR A 366 -26.78 25.69 -7.86
C THR A 366 -25.73 25.41 -6.77
N THR A 367 -26.05 24.62 -5.74
CA THR A 367 -25.10 24.19 -4.72
C THR A 367 -24.16 23.10 -5.22
N ALA A 368 -24.58 22.17 -6.08
CA ALA A 368 -23.66 21.21 -6.71
C ALA A 368 -22.64 21.89 -7.65
N ASN A 369 -23.00 23.03 -8.24
CA ASN A 369 -22.06 23.90 -8.96
C ASN A 369 -21.26 24.85 -8.04
N MET A 370 -21.68 25.07 -6.79
CA MET A 370 -20.95 25.83 -5.76
C MET A 370 -20.07 24.95 -4.85
N ASP A 371 -20.35 23.66 -4.70
CA ASP A 371 -19.61 22.71 -3.86
C ASP A 371 -18.27 22.28 -4.51
N ILE A 372 -17.92 22.85 -5.67
CA ILE A 372 -16.56 22.81 -6.26
C ILE A 372 -15.68 23.94 -5.67
N LEU A 373 -16.26 24.90 -4.93
CA LEU A 373 -15.51 25.89 -4.16
C LEU A 373 -15.57 25.52 -2.67
N GLY A 374 -14.63 24.67 -2.25
CA GLY A 374 -14.31 24.46 -0.84
C GLY A 374 -13.84 25.76 -0.15
N PRO A 375 -13.90 25.82 1.19
CA PRO A 375 -13.86 27.08 1.93
C PRO A 375 -12.47 27.74 1.86
N ALA A 376 -12.48 29.07 1.76
CA ALA A 376 -11.39 29.92 2.22
C ALA A 376 -11.48 30.13 3.74
#